data_AF-A0A644Y6Y9-F1
#
_entry.id   AF-A0A644Y6Y9-F1
#
_cell.length_a   1.000
_cell.length_b   1.000
_cell.length_c   1.000
_cell.angle_alpha   90.00
_cell.angle_beta   90.00
_cell.angle_gamma   90.00
#
_symmetry.space_group_name_H-M   'P 1'
#
loop_
_entity.id
_entity.type
_entity.pdbx_description
1 polymer ?
#
loop_
_entity_poly.entity_id
_entity_poly.type
_entity_poly.pdbx_seq_one_letter_code
_entity_poly.pdbx_strand_id
1 'polypeptide(L)'
;MNRTHKISFRVSDYERKLVQSKVKKSGIRMSDFCRHAVLGKEVRNITGLDKCSYELNKIGNNLNQLTVLCHQRAVQNPNLEEMQAQLSAVLERIYTALGGDDDGDFQAD
;
A
#
# COMPACT_ATOMS: atom_id res chain seq x y z
N MET A 1 -0.99 -13.02 -32.91
CA MET A 1 0.11 -12.03 -32.77
C MET A 1 1.38 -12.76 -32.38
N ASN A 2 2.43 -12.69 -33.20
CA ASN A 2 3.68 -13.43 -32.95
C ASN A 2 4.47 -12.78 -31.82
N ARG A 3 4.99 -13.59 -30.89
CA ARG A 3 5.80 -13.14 -29.75
C ARG A 3 7.28 -13.37 -30.06
N THR A 4 7.97 -12.34 -30.56
CA THR A 4 9.36 -12.45 -31.07
C THR A 4 10.45 -11.95 -30.11
N HIS A 5 10.08 -11.27 -29.02
CA HIS A 5 11.02 -10.63 -28.09
C HIS A 5 11.08 -11.38 -26.75
N LYS A 6 12.28 -11.44 -26.15
CA LYS A 6 12.54 -12.08 -24.85
C LYS A 6 12.99 -11.06 -23.82
N ILE A 7 12.32 -11.05 -22.67
CA ILE A 7 12.73 -10.29 -21.47
C ILE A 7 13.28 -11.30 -20.45
N SER A 8 14.46 -11.05 -19.90
CA SER A 8 15.08 -11.91 -18.89
C SER A 8 15.74 -11.10 -17.79
N PHE A 9 15.65 -11.59 -16.56
CA PHE A 9 16.27 -11.00 -15.37
C PHE A 9 16.93 -12.09 -14.54
N ARG A 10 17.96 -11.73 -13.77
CA ARG A 10 18.63 -12.66 -12.85
C ARG A 10 17.79 -12.81 -11.58
N VAL A 11 17.78 -14.01 -11.02
CA VAL A 11 17.12 -14.35 -9.76
C VAL A 11 18.04 -15.23 -8.93
N SER A 12 17.94 -15.10 -7.62
CA SER A 12 18.52 -16.04 -6.66
C SER A 12 17.81 -17.40 -6.71
N ASP A 13 18.42 -18.42 -6.10
CA ASP A 13 17.79 -19.74 -5.97
C ASP A 13 16.48 -19.70 -5.17
N TYR A 14 16.40 -18.84 -4.16
CA TYR A 14 15.20 -18.63 -3.36
C TYR A 14 14.05 -18.06 -4.22
N GLU A 15 14.33 -16.99 -4.95
CA GLU A 15 13.34 -16.35 -5.83
C GLU A 15 12.89 -17.30 -6.94
N ARG A 16 13.81 -18.09 -7.51
CA ARG A 16 13.47 -19.13 -8.50
C ARG A 16 12.49 -20.15 -7.93
N LYS A 17 12.74 -20.68 -6.72
CA LYS A 17 11.84 -21.63 -6.05
C LYS A 17 10.48 -20.99 -5.77
N LEU A 18 10.46 -19.74 -5.34
CA LEU A 18 9.24 -19.00 -5.06
C LEU A 18 8.37 -18.83 -6.32
N VAL A 19 8.98 -18.41 -7.44
CA VAL A 19 8.29 -18.27 -8.73
C VAL A 19 7.75 -19.61 -9.20
N GLN A 20 8.55 -20.69 -9.13
CA GLN A 20 8.09 -22.03 -9.50
C GLN A 20 6.90 -22.51 -8.66
N SER A 21 6.91 -22.24 -7.35
CA SER A 21 5.79 -22.57 -6.46
C SER A 21 4.52 -21.82 -6.86
N LYS A 22 4.61 -20.51 -7.13
CA LYS A 22 3.48 -19.69 -7.58
C LYS A 22 2.90 -20.18 -8.91
N VAL A 23 3.76 -20.54 -9.86
CA VAL A 23 3.35 -21.09 -11.18
C VAL A 23 2.66 -22.43 -11.04
N LYS A 24 3.17 -23.32 -10.17
CA LYS A 24 2.52 -24.61 -9.87
C LYS A 24 1.13 -24.39 -9.27
N LYS A 25 0.99 -23.45 -8.33
CA LYS A 25 -0.30 -23.12 -7.70
C LYS A 25 -1.30 -22.50 -8.68
N SER A 26 -0.84 -21.72 -9.65
CA SER A 26 -1.71 -21.05 -10.62
C SER A 26 -2.20 -21.96 -11.75
N GLY A 27 -1.62 -23.16 -11.94
CA GLY A 27 -2.06 -24.13 -12.95
C GLY A 27 -1.78 -23.74 -14.41
N ILE A 28 -1.07 -22.63 -14.65
CA ILE A 28 -0.75 -22.09 -15.98
C ILE A 28 0.76 -22.17 -16.26
N ARG A 29 1.14 -22.06 -17.54
CA ARG A 29 2.56 -22.14 -17.94
C ARG A 29 3.34 -20.96 -17.36
N MET A 30 4.62 -21.19 -17.02
CA MET A 30 5.55 -20.17 -16.52
C MET A 30 5.52 -18.87 -17.33
N SER A 31 5.54 -18.96 -18.66
CA SER A 31 5.51 -17.79 -19.54
C SER A 31 4.22 -16.99 -19.45
N ASP A 32 3.09 -17.67 -19.25
CA ASP A 32 1.78 -17.04 -19.14
C ASP A 32 1.60 -16.45 -17.75
N PHE A 33 2.07 -17.14 -16.71
CA PHE A 33 2.15 -16.62 -15.35
C PHE A 33 2.98 -15.34 -15.28
N CYS A 34 4.23 -15.36 -15.76
CA CYS A 34 5.09 -14.19 -15.74
C CYS A 34 4.49 -13.05 -16.56
N ARG A 35 3.88 -13.35 -17.71
CA ARG A 35 3.24 -12.32 -18.54
C ARG A 35 2.02 -11.72 -17.84
N HIS A 36 1.19 -12.54 -17.21
CA HIS A 36 0.04 -12.05 -16.45
C HIS A 36 0.50 -11.25 -15.21
N ALA A 37 1.54 -11.70 -14.53
CA ALA A 37 2.09 -10.99 -13.38
C ALA A 37 2.71 -9.63 -13.74
N VAL A 38 3.37 -9.54 -14.91
CA VAL A 38 4.06 -8.32 -15.38
C VAL A 38 3.15 -7.39 -16.16
N LEU A 39 2.26 -7.92 -17.01
CA LEU A 39 1.36 -7.14 -17.86
C LEU A 39 -0.06 -7.00 -17.30
N GLY A 40 -0.50 -7.91 -16.44
CA GLY A 40 -1.86 -7.95 -15.89
C GLY A 40 -2.03 -7.19 -14.58
N LYS A 41 -0.94 -6.73 -13.95
CA LYS A 41 -1.00 -5.81 -12.82
C LYS A 41 -0.71 -4.40 -13.30
N GLU A 42 -1.65 -3.50 -13.07
CA GLU A 42 -1.44 -2.07 -13.28
C GLU A 42 -0.31 -1.59 -12.36
N VAL A 43 0.77 -1.08 -12.94
CA VAL A 43 1.83 -0.42 -12.18
C VAL A 43 1.40 1.01 -11.94
N ARG A 44 0.69 1.26 -10.83
CA ARG A 44 0.27 2.60 -10.42
C ARG A 44 1.44 3.34 -9.76
N ASN A 45 1.86 4.44 -10.37
CA ASN A 45 2.75 5.39 -9.69
C ASN A 45 1.89 6.39 -8.92
N ILE A 46 1.69 6.12 -7.62
CA ILE A 46 0.87 6.97 -6.76
C ILE A 46 1.71 8.13 -6.25
N THR A 47 1.61 9.27 -6.94
CA THR A 47 2.22 10.53 -6.52
C THR A 47 1.41 11.16 -5.38
N GLY A 48 2.05 11.70 -4.33
CA GLY A 48 1.38 12.38 -3.22
C GLY A 48 1.33 11.61 -1.89
N LEU A 49 1.74 10.34 -1.87
CA LEU A 49 1.92 9.58 -0.62
C LEU A 49 3.08 10.12 0.24
N ASP A 50 4.07 10.76 -0.38
CA ASP A 50 5.15 11.48 0.29
C ASP A 50 4.62 12.60 1.20
N LYS A 51 3.61 13.36 0.74
CA LYS A 51 2.94 14.39 1.55
C LYS A 51 2.17 13.76 2.71
N CYS A 52 1.45 12.67 2.46
CA CYS A 52 0.73 11.94 3.50
C CYS A 52 1.71 11.40 4.57
N SER A 53 2.87 10.88 4.16
CA SER A 53 3.92 10.44 5.08
C SER A 53 4.48 11.59 5.92
N TYR A 54 4.70 12.76 5.33
CA TYR A 54 5.12 13.95 6.06
C TYR A 54 4.09 14.38 7.13
N GLU A 55 2.80 14.39 6.78
CA GLU A 55 1.72 14.74 7.70
C GLU A 55 1.56 13.72 8.83
N LEU A 56 1.63 12.42 8.54
CA LEU A 56 1.67 11.37 9.58
C LEU A 56 2.83 11.56 10.55
N ASN A 57 4.02 11.92 10.05
CA ASN A 57 5.17 12.22 10.91
C ASN A 57 4.91 13.44 11.81
N LYS A 58 4.23 14.48 11.31
CA LYS A 58 3.84 15.64 12.14
C LYS A 58 2.85 15.25 13.23
N ILE A 59 1.83 14.47 12.90
CA ILE A 59 0.85 13.96 13.87
C ILE A 59 1.54 13.12 14.94
N GLY A 60 2.45 12.21 14.54
CA GLY A 60 3.23 11.39 15.47
C GLY A 60 4.13 12.23 16.39
N ASN A 61 4.76 13.28 15.87
CA ASN A 61 5.55 14.20 16.68
C ASN A 61 4.70 14.94 17.72
N ASN A 62 3.50 15.39 17.35
CA ASN A 62 2.58 16.04 18.26
C ASN A 62 2.10 15.07 19.36
N LEU A 63 1.80 13.81 18.99
CA LEU A 63 1.45 12.76 19.95
C LEU A 63 2.58 12.49 20.93
N ASN A 64 3.81 12.40 20.44
CA ASN A 64 4.98 12.16 21.27
C ASN A 64 5.20 13.30 22.26
N GLN A 65 5.02 14.56 21.82
CA GLN A 65 5.10 15.72 22.71
C GLN A 65 4.03 15.68 23.81
N LEU A 66 2.77 15.41 23.46
CA LEU A 66 1.70 15.26 24.46
C LEU A 66 1.99 14.12 25.44
N THR A 67 2.52 13.00 24.95
CA THR A 67 2.92 11.86 25.79
C THR A 67 3.99 12.28 26.81
N VAL A 68 5.00 13.04 26.37
CA VAL A 68 6.05 13.59 27.24
C VAL A 68 5.46 14.55 28.28
N LEU A 69 4.58 15.46 27.88
CA LEU A 69 3.92 16.40 28.80
C LEU A 69 3.04 15.67 29.83
N CYS A 70 2.35 14.61 29.43
CA CYS A 70 1.59 13.77 30.34
C CYS A 70 2.49 13.02 31.33
N HIS A 71 3.59 12.45 30.85
CA HIS A 71 4.57 11.80 31.71
C HIS A 71 5.16 12.77 32.75
N GLN A 72 5.41 14.01 32.34
CA GLN A 72 5.88 15.10 33.21
C GLN A 72 4.79 15.65 34.15
N ARG A 73 3.55 15.15 34.07
CA ARG A 73 2.36 15.66 34.77
C ARG A 73 2.04 17.14 34.46
N ALA A 74 2.60 17.69 33.39
CA ALA A 74 2.31 19.04 32.91
C ALA A 74 0.90 19.11 32.27
N VAL A 75 0.42 18.00 31.72
CA VAL A 75 -0.93 17.84 31.16
C VAL A 75 -1.52 16.52 31.66
N GLN A 76 -2.70 16.51 32.27
CA GLN A 76 -3.31 15.25 32.74
C GLN A 76 -4.34 14.65 31.79
N ASN A 77 -5.08 15.50 31.06
CA ASN A 77 -6.14 15.05 30.16
C ASN A 77 -6.06 15.82 28.83
N PRO A 78 -5.09 15.49 27.95
CA PRO A 78 -4.95 16.17 26.67
C PRO A 78 -6.18 15.88 25.79
N ASN A 79 -6.76 16.91 25.16
CA ASN A 79 -7.76 16.70 24.13
C ASN A 79 -7.06 16.19 22.85
N LEU A 80 -7.53 15.07 22.31
CA LEU A 80 -6.98 14.43 21.12
C LEU A 80 -7.90 14.55 19.90
N GLU A 81 -9.07 15.18 20.02
CA GLU A 81 -10.07 15.29 18.94
C GLU A 81 -9.47 15.88 17.66
N GLU A 82 -8.69 16.96 17.77
CA GLU A 82 -8.07 17.60 16.60
C GLU A 82 -7.06 16.67 15.92
N MET A 83 -6.23 15.98 16.69
CA MET A 83 -5.25 15.03 16.15
C MET A 83 -5.93 13.80 15.53
N GLN A 84 -7.03 13.33 16.13
CA GLN A 84 -7.84 12.26 15.57
C GLN A 84 -8.44 12.68 14.23
N ALA A 85 -8.99 13.89 14.14
CA ALA A 85 -9.53 14.43 12.90
C ALA A 85 -8.44 14.57 11.80
N GLN A 86 -7.26 15.07 12.17
CA GLN A 86 -6.11 15.16 11.25
C GLN A 86 -5.66 13.78 10.77
N LEU A 87 -5.56 12.80 11.66
CA LEU A 87 -5.19 11.42 11.31
C LEU A 87 -6.20 10.81 10.35
N SER A 88 -7.49 10.90 10.67
CA SER A 88 -8.57 10.40 9.82
C SER A 88 -8.52 11.03 8.42
N ALA A 89 -8.32 12.36 8.33
CA ALA A 89 -8.22 13.05 7.05
C ALA A 89 -7.02 12.56 6.19
N VAL A 90 -5.88 12.28 6.82
CA VAL A 90 -4.71 11.73 6.11
C VAL A 90 -4.97 10.29 5.66
N LEU A 91 -5.61 9.46 6.49
CA LEU A 91 -5.95 8.09 6.15
C LEU A 91 -6.97 8.01 5.01
N GLU A 92 -7.99 8.86 5.01
CA GLU A 92 -8.96 8.97 3.90
C GLU A 92 -8.26 9.30 2.59
N ARG A 93 -7.35 10.28 2.58
CA ARG A 93 -6.57 10.61 1.38
C ARG A 93 -5.71 9.45 0.90
N ILE A 94 -5.12 8.67 1.81
CA ILE A 94 -4.36 7.46 1.45
C ILE A 94 -5.29 6.43 0.84
N TYR A 95 -6.46 6.21 1.44
CA TYR A 95 -7.47 5.28 0.95
C TYR A 95 -7.96 5.64 -0.46
N THR A 96 -8.32 6.90 -0.70
CA THR A 96 -8.69 7.40 -2.03
C THR A 96 -7.53 7.27 -3.03
N ALA A 97 -6.30 7.63 -2.64
CA ALA A 97 -5.13 7.55 -3.51
C ALA A 97 -4.77 6.10 -3.91
N LEU A 98 -5.13 5.12 -3.08
CA LEU A 98 -4.95 3.69 -3.35
C LEU A 98 -6.09 3.09 -4.20
N GLY A 99 -7.16 3.85 -4.48
CA GLY A 99 -8.26 3.45 -5.35
C GLY A 99 -9.38 2.70 -4.65
N GLY A 100 -9.73 3.09 -3.43
CA GLY A 100 -10.81 2.50 -2.63
C GLY A 100 -12.26 2.77 -3.09
N ASP A 101 -12.49 3.11 -4.36
CA ASP A 101 -13.82 3.33 -4.95
C ASP A 101 -14.18 2.24 -5.99
N ASP A 102 -13.88 0.97 -5.69
CA ASP A 102 -14.30 -0.19 -6.48
C ASP A 102 -15.20 -1.12 -5.64
N ASP A 103 -16.19 -0.52 -4.96
CA ASP A 103 -17.37 -1.28 -4.52
C ASP A 103 -18.36 -1.29 -5.69
N GLY A 104 -18.17 -2.32 -6.50
CA GLY A 104 -19.01 -2.64 -7.64
C GLY A 104 -20.49 -2.65 -7.29
N ASP A 105 -21.24 -2.07 -8.22
CA ASP A 105 -22.67 -2.22 -8.41
C ASP A 105 -23.06 -3.71 -8.30
N PHE A 106 -23.49 -4.13 -7.11
CA PHE A 106 -24.20 -5.40 -6.94
C PHE A 106 -25.68 -5.12 -7.24
N GLN A 107 -25.99 -4.94 -8.52
CA GLN A 107 -27.37 -5.13 -8.99
C GLN A 107 -27.69 -6.61 -8.78
N ALA A 108 -28.45 -6.88 -7.73
CA ALA A 108 -29.16 -8.14 -7.56
C ALA A 108 -30.39 -8.10 -8.47
N ASP A 109 -30.29 -8.76 -9.61
CA ASP A 109 -31.44 -9.34 -10.31
C ASP A 109 -31.72 -10.75 -9.77
#